data_AF-A0A9D5WI37-F1
#
_entry.id   AF-A0A9D5WI37-F1
#
_cell.length_a   1.000
_cell.length_b   1.000
_cell.length_c   1.000
_cell.angle_alpha   90.00
_cell.angle_beta   90.00
_cell.angle_gamma   90.00
#
_symmetry.space_group_name_H-M   'P 1'
#
loop_
_entity.id
_entity.type
_entity.pdbx_description
1 polymer ?
#
loop_
_entity_poly.entity_id
_entity_poly.type
_entity_poly.pdbx_seq_one_letter_code
_entity_poly.pdbx_strand_id
1 'polypeptide(L)' 'MSIAGKKIGVALSGGGYRAAAYHIGTLRALHRLGLLDKVDVLSSVSGGSITAAYYELHK' A
#
# COMPACT_ATOMS: atom_id res chain seq x y z
N MET A 1 -2.79 -3.39 -22.26
CA MET A 1 -1.70 -2.46 -21.91
C MET A 1 -0.71 -3.23 -21.05
N SER A 2 0.48 -3.54 -21.58
CA SER A 2 1.49 -4.31 -20.83
C SER A 2 2.13 -3.43 -19.75
N ILE A 3 2.15 -3.92 -18.51
CA ILE A 3 2.87 -3.29 -17.39
C ILE A 3 4.30 -3.84 -17.25
N ALA A 4 4.73 -4.75 -18.13
CA ALA A 4 6.06 -5.33 -18.08
C ALA A 4 7.15 -4.25 -18.18
N GLY A 5 8.01 -4.17 -17.17
CA GLY A 5 9.10 -3.20 -17.06
C GLY A 5 8.71 -1.84 -16.47
N LYS A 6 7.46 -1.60 -16.08
CA LYS A 6 7.05 -0.36 -15.39
C LYS A 6 7.06 -0.55 -13.88
N LYS A 7 7.68 0.38 -13.15
CA LYS A 7 7.61 0.42 -11.69
C LYS A 7 6.23 0.88 -11.22
N ILE A 8 5.65 0.20 -10.24
CA ILE A 8 4.37 0.55 -9.63
C ILE A 8 4.60 1.13 -8.24
N GLY A 9 4.09 2.34 -8.02
CA GLY A 9 4.07 3.00 -6.73
C GLY A 9 2.68 3.03 -6.12
N VAL A 10 2.57 2.77 -4.81
CA VAL A 10 1.34 2.96 -4.03
C VAL A 10 1.58 4.05 -2.98
N ALA A 11 0.68 5.03 -2.92
CA ALA A 11 0.75 6.14 -1.97
C ALA A 11 -0.42 6.07 -0.98
N LEU A 12 -0.10 5.93 0.30
CA LEU A 12 -1.08 5.88 1.39
C LEU A 12 -1.23 7.28 2.01
N SER A 13 -2.33 7.97 1.67
CA SER A 13 -2.64 9.29 2.21
C SER A 13 -2.90 9.27 3.72
N GLY A 14 -2.72 10.42 4.36
CA GLY A 14 -3.00 10.62 5.79
C GLY A 14 -4.48 10.79 6.12
N GLY A 15 -4.81 10.67 7.40
CA GLY A 15 -6.18 10.80 7.91
C GLY A 15 -6.39 10.14 9.28
N GLY A 16 -5.32 10.04 10.08
CA GLY A 16 -5.32 9.31 11.36
C GLY A 16 -5.73 7.85 11.21
N TYR A 17 -6.39 7.31 12.23
CA TYR A 17 -6.80 5.91 12.27
C TYR A 17 -7.81 5.50 11.19
N ARG A 18 -8.61 6.44 10.66
CA ARG A 18 -9.52 6.14 9.54
C ARG A 18 -8.75 5.78 8.28
N ALA A 19 -7.69 6.54 7.97
CA ALA A 19 -6.81 6.22 6.85
C ALA A 19 -6.08 4.89 7.07
N ALA A 20 -5.58 4.63 8.28
CA ALA A 20 -4.95 3.35 8.61
C ALA A 20 -5.88 2.16 8.30
N ALA A 21 -7.11 2.18 8.83
CA ALA A 21 -8.10 1.13 8.60
C ALA A 21 -8.46 0.95 7.12
N TYR A 22 -8.68 2.05 6.40
CA TYR A 22 -8.94 2.02 4.97
C TYR A 22 -7.79 1.37 4.19
N HIS A 23 -6.55 1.76 4.48
CA HIS A 23 -5.38 1.25 3.78
C HIS A 23 -5.10 -0.23 4.09
N ILE A 24 -5.45 -0.74 5.28
CA ILE A 24 -5.42 -2.19 5.55
C ILE A 24 -6.32 -2.92 4.55
N GLY A 25 -7.53 -2.41 4.34
CA GLY A 25 -8.46 -2.95 3.34
C GLY A 25 -7.89 -2.87 1.92
N THR A 26 -7.31 -1.73 1.56
CA THR A 26 -6.66 -1.52 0.25
C THR A 26 -5.54 -2.51 -0.02
N LEU A 27 -4.60 -2.69 0.91
CA LEU A 27 -3.50 -3.65 0.75
C LEU A 27 -4.02 -5.09 0.68
N ARG A 28 -5.03 -5.46 1.49
CA ARG A 28 -5.68 -6.79 1.39
C ARG A 28 -6.34 -7.02 0.04
N ALA A 29 -6.95 -6.00 -0.56
CA ALA A 29 -7.55 -6.11 -1.89
C ALA A 29 -6.47 -6.27 -2.97
N LEU A 30 -5.40 -5.48 -2.93
CA LEU A 30 -4.27 -5.61 -3.85
C LEU A 30 -3.60 -6.98 -3.76
N HIS A 31 -3.47 -7.53 -2.55
CA HIS A 31 -2.96 -8.88 -2.31
C HIS A 31 -3.86 -9.93 -2.96
N ARG A 32 -5.19 -9.86 -2.73
CA ARG A 32 -6.16 -10.78 -3.36
C ARG A 32 -6.15 -10.74 -4.88
N LEU A 33 -5.80 -9.59 -5.47
CA LEU A 33 -5.69 -9.41 -6.92
C LEU A 33 -4.32 -9.83 -7.49
N GLY A 34 -3.37 -10.28 -6.66
CA GLY A 34 -2.01 -10.60 -7.10
C GLY A 34 -1.25 -9.38 -7.63
N LEU A 35 -1.63 -8.18 -7.18
CA LEU A 35 -1.02 -6.91 -7.59
C LEU A 35 -0.03 -6.38 -6.56
N LEU A 36 -0.19 -6.75 -5.29
CA LEU A 36 0.62 -6.21 -4.20
C LEU A 36 2.11 -6.56 -4.34
N ASP A 37 2.42 -7.76 -4.83
CA ASP A 37 3.81 -8.21 -5.08
C ASP A 37 4.48 -7.50 -6.25
N LYS A 38 3.70 -6.75 -7.04
CA LYS A 38 4.19 -5.95 -8.18
C LYS A 38 4.44 -4.49 -7.78
N VAL A 39 4.22 -4.12 -6.53
CA VAL A 39 4.45 -2.76 -6.01
C VAL A 39 5.92 -2.61 -5.62
N ASP A 40 6.63 -1.77 -6.37
CA ASP A 40 8.05 -1.49 -6.14
C ASP A 40 8.29 -0.43 -5.06
N VAL A 41 7.34 0.49 -4.89
CA VAL A 41 7.49 1.63 -3.98
C VAL A 41 6.20 1.84 -3.19
N LEU A 42 6.34 1.93 -1.87
CA LEU A 42 5.28 2.35 -0.96
C LEU A 42 5.64 3.69 -0.35
N SER A 43 4.79 4.71 -0.51
CA SER A 43 4.90 5.99 0.19
C SER A 43 3.71 6.18 1.11
N SER A 44 3.91 6.94 2.19
CA SER A 44 2.83 7.21 3.14
C SER A 44 3.07 8.50 3.91
N VAL A 45 1.99 9.08 4.43
CA VAL A 45 2.06 10.21 5.35
C VAL A 45 1.08 10.04 6.52
N SER A 46 1.47 10.54 7.70
CA SER A 46 0.62 10.63 8.90
C SER A 46 -0.08 9.29 9.22
N GLY A 47 -1.41 9.25 9.33
CA GLY A 47 -2.17 8.04 9.64
C GLY A 47 -1.97 6.88 8.65
N GLY A 48 -1.67 7.16 7.37
CA GLY A 48 -1.36 6.12 6.38
C GLY A 48 -0.03 5.40 6.69
N SER A 49 0.89 6.08 7.39
CA SER A 49 2.17 5.52 7.78
C SER A 49 2.06 4.42 8.83
N ILE A 50 0.96 4.34 9.59
CA ILE A 50 0.73 3.25 10.55
C ILE A 50 0.62 1.91 9.80
N THR A 51 -0.24 1.86 8.78
CA THR A 51 -0.42 0.67 7.95
C THR A 51 0.81 0.38 7.10
N ALA A 52 1.41 1.40 6.47
CA ALA A 52 2.63 1.22 5.68
C ALA A 52 3.78 0.67 6.52
N ALA A 53 4.05 1.25 7.69
CA ALA A 53 5.15 0.81 8.55
C ALA A 53 4.91 -0.61 9.07
N TYR A 54 3.70 -0.93 9.52
CA TYR A 54 3.37 -2.30 9.93
C TYR A 54 3.58 -3.29 8.79
N TYR A 55 3.09 -2.96 7.59
CA TYR A 55 3.24 -3.81 6.42
C TYR A 55 4.72 -4.02 6.06
N GLU A 56 5.51 -2.97 5.89
CA GLU A 56 6.93 -3.08 5.50
C GLU A 56 7.79 -3.81 6.55
N LEU A 57 7.43 -3.75 7.83
CA LEU A 57 8.13 -4.49 8.89
C LEU A 57 7.79 -5.99 8.94
N HIS A 58 6.70 -6.42 8.30
CA HIS A 58 6.18 -7.80 8.36
C HIS A 58 5.90 -8.41 6.99
N LYS A 59 6.41 -7.78 5.92
CA LYS A 59 6.23 -8.22 4.54
C LYS A 59 7.12 -9.42 4.22
#